data_AF-A0A0J6KGN3-F1
#
_entry.id   AF-A0A0J6KGN3-F1
#
_cell.length_a   1.000
_cell.length_b   1.000
_cell.length_c   1.000
_cell.angle_alpha   90.00
_cell.angle_beta   90.00
_cell.angle_gamma   90.00
#
_symmetry.space_group_name_H-M   'P 1'
#
loop_
_entity.id
_entity.type
_entity.pdbx_description
1 polymer ?
#
loop_
_entity_poly.entity_id
_entity_poly.type
_entity_poly.pdbx_seq_one_letter_code
_entity_poly.pdbx_strand_id
1 'polypeptide(L)'
;MTQVEVSPTARRGRLKLLLMAAICLAPVLASWAVYRLMPPQGGKSYGQLLPTRPFVLTGAQGWPRGKWVLAARIEPGCQARCQQRFFAMRQIQIAQGEAAGRLTRLGWQEQALHEDVDATHIVQTVQTDVDDGGYYLVDPLGNQVLFYPDAADPKKVIQEIGRVLKTNNGIG
;
A
#
# COMPACT_ATOMS: atom_id res chain seq x y z
N MET A 1 -49.64 43.71 -23.99
CA MET A 1 -48.47 43.51 -23.12
C MET A 1 -48.96 43.32 -21.70
N THR A 2 -49.21 42.08 -21.26
CA THR A 2 -49.66 41.77 -19.90
C THR A 2 -48.47 41.82 -18.95
N GLN A 3 -48.41 42.87 -18.12
CA GLN A 3 -47.48 42.98 -17.00
C GLN A 3 -47.91 41.98 -15.92
N VAL A 4 -47.06 41.01 -15.61
CA VAL A 4 -47.26 40.11 -14.47
C VAL A 4 -46.84 40.88 -13.21
N GLU A 5 -47.81 41.46 -12.50
CA GLU A 5 -47.57 42.05 -11.19
C GLU A 5 -47.26 40.95 -10.16
N VAL A 6 -45.98 40.84 -9.79
CA VAL A 6 -45.56 39.94 -8.73
C VAL A 6 -45.86 40.59 -7.38
N SER A 7 -46.91 40.12 -6.69
CA SER A 7 -47.28 40.62 -5.36
C SER A 7 -46.11 40.54 -4.37
N PRO A 8 -45.90 41.56 -3.51
CA PRO A 8 -44.72 41.66 -2.62
C PRO A 8 -44.59 40.51 -1.61
N THR A 9 -45.70 39.86 -1.25
CA THR A 9 -45.75 38.64 -0.42
C THR A 9 -45.17 37.42 -1.13
N ALA A 10 -45.42 37.25 -2.43
CA ALA A 10 -44.87 36.15 -3.24
C ALA A 10 -43.35 36.25 -3.38
N ARG A 11 -42.81 37.48 -3.49
CA ARG A 11 -41.36 37.74 -3.56
C ARG A 11 -40.63 37.37 -2.26
N ARG A 12 -41.22 37.66 -1.10
CA ARG A 12 -40.69 37.25 0.22
C ARG A 12 -40.77 35.73 0.44
N GLY A 13 -41.84 35.07 0.00
CA GLY A 13 -41.98 33.61 0.07
C GLY A 13 -40.95 32.87 -0.78
N ARG A 14 -40.75 33.32 -2.03
CA ARG A 14 -39.73 32.74 -2.93
C ARG A 14 -38.31 32.89 -2.41
N LEU A 15 -37.99 34.02 -1.76
CA LEU A 15 -36.69 34.23 -1.12
C LEU A 15 -36.45 33.24 0.02
N LYS A 16 -37.46 32.97 0.86
CA LYS A 16 -37.37 31.98 1.94
C LYS A 16 -37.13 30.57 1.40
N LEU A 17 -37.84 30.18 0.33
CA LEU A 17 -37.63 28.89 -0.34
C LEU A 17 -36.22 28.76 -0.95
N LEU A 18 -35.70 29.82 -1.57
CA LEU A 18 -34.33 29.83 -2.09
C LEU A 18 -33.28 29.71 -0.98
N LEU A 19 -33.49 30.37 0.17
CA LEU A 19 -32.61 30.23 1.33
C LEU A 19 -32.59 28.80 1.87
N MET A 20 -33.75 28.16 2.00
CA MET A 20 -33.83 26.74 2.40
C MET A 20 -33.12 25.84 1.40
N ALA A 21 -33.38 26.02 0.10
CA ALA A 21 -32.69 25.27 -0.95
C ALA A 21 -31.17 25.47 -0.90
N ALA A 22 -30.70 26.70 -0.69
CA ALA A 22 -29.28 27.02 -0.59
C ALA A 22 -28.63 26.35 0.63
N ILE A 23 -29.28 26.36 1.79
CA ILE A 23 -28.79 25.67 3.00
C ILE A 23 -28.70 24.16 2.75
N CYS A 24 -29.67 23.56 2.07
CA CYS A 24 -29.65 22.13 1.74
C CYS A 24 -28.59 21.76 0.69
N LEU A 25 -28.36 22.61 -0.31
CA LEU A 25 -27.36 22.39 -1.37
C LEU A 25 -25.94 22.73 -0.94
N ALA A 26 -25.77 23.66 0.02
CA ALA A 26 -24.47 24.09 0.51
C ALA A 26 -23.53 22.94 0.92
N PRO A 27 -23.93 21.95 1.75
CA PRO A 27 -23.02 20.88 2.17
C PRO A 27 -22.59 19.98 0.99
N VAL A 28 -23.47 19.74 0.01
CA VAL A 28 -23.14 18.91 -1.17
C VAL A 28 -22.13 19.62 -2.06
N LEU A 29 -22.37 20.90 -2.36
CA LEU A 29 -21.47 21.72 -3.17
C LEU A 29 -20.13 21.95 -2.47
N ALA A 30 -20.16 22.18 -1.16
CA ALA A 30 -18.95 22.30 -0.35
C ALA A 30 -18.12 21.02 -0.37
N SER A 31 -18.75 19.85 -0.18
CA SER A 31 -18.06 18.56 -0.26
C SER A 31 -17.43 18.32 -1.64
N TRP A 32 -18.15 18.65 -2.72
CA TRP A 32 -17.62 18.51 -4.08
C TRP A 32 -16.45 19.46 -4.34
N ALA A 33 -16.56 20.72 -3.90
CA ALA A 33 -15.52 21.71 -4.04
C ALA A 33 -14.25 21.30 -3.25
N VAL A 34 -14.40 20.86 -1.99
CA VAL A 34 -13.27 20.39 -1.17
C VAL A 34 -12.59 19.19 -1.84
N TYR A 35 -13.34 18.17 -2.28
CA TYR A 35 -12.75 16.99 -2.93
C TYR A 35 -11.97 17.33 -4.20
N ARG A 36 -12.46 18.30 -4.98
CA ARG A 36 -11.85 18.67 -6.27
C ARG A 36 -10.70 19.67 -6.14
N LEU A 37 -10.78 20.61 -5.20
CA LEU A 37 -9.80 21.67 -5.00
C LEU A 37 -8.69 21.26 -4.02
N MET A 38 -9.00 20.38 -3.08
CA MET A 38 -8.10 19.89 -2.05
C MET A 38 -8.16 18.35 -2.02
N PRO A 39 -7.63 17.67 -3.05
CA PRO A 39 -7.58 16.22 -3.02
C PRO A 39 -6.82 15.78 -1.75
N PRO A 40 -7.33 14.78 -1.01
CA PRO A 40 -6.62 14.29 0.15
C PRO A 40 -5.24 13.80 -0.28
N GLN A 41 -4.19 14.28 0.38
CA GLN A 41 -2.89 13.65 0.26
C GLN A 41 -3.05 12.20 0.78
N GLY A 42 -2.51 11.23 0.04
CA GLY A 42 -2.59 9.81 0.42
C GLY A 42 -2.12 9.57 1.86
N GLY A 43 -2.47 8.41 2.43
CA GLY A 43 -2.12 8.07 3.80
C GLY A 43 -0.62 8.24 4.09
N LYS A 44 -0.28 8.50 5.37
CA LYS A 44 1.11 8.64 5.86
C LYS A 44 1.82 7.28 5.94
N SER A 45 1.95 6.61 4.80
CA SER A 45 2.78 5.43 4.62
C SER A 45 4.25 5.85 4.53
N TYR A 46 5.14 5.11 5.18
CA TYR A 46 6.58 5.29 5.08
C TYR A 46 7.12 4.68 3.79
N GLY A 47 6.71 3.45 3.48
CA GLY A 47 6.95 2.80 2.20
C GLY A 47 6.09 3.38 1.09
N GLN A 48 6.52 3.16 -0.15
CA GLN A 48 5.76 3.55 -1.32
C GLN A 48 4.55 2.63 -1.48
N LEU A 49 3.35 3.22 -1.44
CA LEU A 49 2.12 2.49 -1.68
C LEU A 49 2.04 2.07 -3.15
N LEU A 50 1.92 0.75 -3.36
CA LEU A 50 1.79 0.17 -4.68
C LEU A 50 0.31 -0.01 -5.04
N PRO A 51 -0.04 0.00 -6.34
CA PRO A 51 -1.38 -0.35 -6.77
C PRO A 51 -1.67 -1.82 -6.40
N THR A 52 -2.88 -2.08 -5.88
CA THR A 52 -3.33 -3.41 -5.46
C THR A 52 -3.53 -4.30 -6.68
N ARG A 53 -2.53 -5.11 -6.99
CA ARG A 53 -2.54 -6.14 -8.03
C ARG A 53 -1.74 -7.36 -7.56
N PRO A 54 -1.97 -8.56 -8.12
CA PRO A 54 -1.15 -9.72 -7.80
C PRO A 54 0.33 -9.42 -8.01
N PHE A 55 1.16 -9.76 -7.03
CA PHE A 55 2.61 -9.68 -7.17
C PHE A 55 3.05 -10.69 -8.23
N VAL A 56 4.02 -10.31 -9.05
CA VAL A 56 4.40 -11.05 -10.25
C VAL A 56 4.81 -12.50 -9.98
N LEU A 57 5.26 -12.82 -8.76
CA LEU A 57 5.73 -14.16 -8.37
C LEU A 57 4.68 -15.01 -7.66
N THR A 58 3.46 -14.52 -7.45
CA THR A 58 2.41 -15.24 -6.70
C THR A 58 2.05 -16.60 -7.32
N GLY A 59 2.17 -16.70 -8.65
CA GLY A 59 1.92 -17.95 -9.39
C GLY A 59 3.09 -18.92 -9.43
N ALA A 60 4.27 -18.53 -8.93
CA ALA A 60 5.47 -19.35 -9.02
C ALA A 60 5.44 -20.52 -8.04
N GLN A 61 6.08 -21.63 -8.43
CA GLN A 61 6.24 -22.79 -7.56
C GLN A 61 7.10 -22.39 -6.34
N GLY A 62 6.63 -22.74 -5.14
CA GLY A 62 7.31 -22.38 -3.88
C GLY A 62 6.85 -21.06 -3.24
N TRP A 63 5.85 -20.38 -3.82
CA TRP A 63 5.24 -19.20 -3.20
C TRP A 63 4.57 -19.55 -1.85
N PRO A 64 4.90 -18.86 -0.75
CA PRO A 64 4.32 -19.11 0.57
C PRO A 64 2.91 -18.51 0.66
N ARG A 65 1.89 -19.36 0.51
CA ARG A 65 0.48 -18.96 0.60
C ARG A 65 0.05 -18.73 2.05
N GLY A 66 -0.84 -17.77 2.26
CA GLY A 66 -1.44 -17.53 3.57
C GLY A 66 -0.48 -16.88 4.58
N LYS A 67 0.59 -16.23 4.12
CA LYS A 67 1.49 -15.43 4.96
C LYS A 67 1.83 -14.12 4.27
N TRP A 68 2.12 -13.10 5.07
CA TRP A 68 2.73 -11.88 4.56
C TRP A 68 4.13 -12.19 4.08
N VAL A 69 4.52 -11.64 2.93
CA VAL A 69 5.81 -11.93 2.31
C VAL A 69 6.61 -10.66 2.15
N LEU A 70 7.82 -10.65 2.72
CA LEU A 70 8.87 -9.73 2.30
C LEU A 70 9.60 -10.37 1.12
N ALA A 71 9.42 -9.82 -0.08
CA ALA A 71 10.00 -10.35 -1.31
C ALA A 71 11.13 -9.45 -1.82
N ALA A 72 12.28 -10.01 -2.14
CA ALA A 72 13.44 -9.29 -2.70
C ALA A 72 14.16 -10.08 -3.78
N ARG A 73 14.76 -9.36 -4.75
CA ARG A 73 15.64 -9.97 -5.75
C ARG A 73 16.92 -10.43 -5.09
N ILE A 74 17.40 -11.60 -5.49
CA ILE A 74 18.76 -12.08 -5.24
C ILE A 74 19.55 -11.74 -6.51
N GLU A 75 20.43 -10.74 -6.43
CA GLU A 75 21.36 -10.43 -7.51
C GLU A 75 22.46 -11.50 -7.65
N PRO A 76 22.98 -11.78 -8.86
CA PRO A 76 24.08 -12.73 -9.04
C PRO A 76 25.30 -12.33 -8.22
N GLY A 77 25.82 -13.26 -7.41
CA GLY A 77 27.00 -13.01 -6.55
C GLY A 77 26.69 -12.12 -5.35
N CYS A 78 25.41 -12.01 -4.96
CA CYS A 78 24.82 -11.35 -3.79
C CYS A 78 25.84 -10.55 -2.96
N GLN A 79 26.16 -9.37 -3.49
CA GLN A 79 27.13 -8.46 -2.91
C GLN A 79 26.60 -7.88 -1.58
N ALA A 80 27.41 -7.04 -0.93
CA ALA A 80 27.09 -6.47 0.38
C ALA A 80 25.67 -5.85 0.47
N ARG A 81 25.18 -5.18 -0.58
CA ARG A 81 23.82 -4.60 -0.61
C ARG A 81 22.73 -5.67 -0.53
N CYS A 82 22.87 -6.75 -1.30
CA CYS A 82 21.95 -7.89 -1.28
C CYS A 82 21.95 -8.55 0.11
N GLN A 83 23.13 -8.79 0.69
CA GLN A 83 23.25 -9.36 2.05
C GLN A 83 22.59 -8.47 3.11
N GLN A 84 22.81 -7.16 3.04
CA GLN A 84 22.18 -6.18 3.93
C GLN A 84 20.66 -6.16 3.79
N ARG A 85 20.13 -6.28 2.58
CA ARG A 85 18.69 -6.36 2.31
C ARG A 85 18.05 -7.56 3.01
N PHE A 86 18.58 -8.76 2.80
CA PHE A 86 18.04 -9.97 3.45
C PHE A 86 18.25 -9.96 4.97
N PHE A 87 19.38 -9.42 5.44
CA PHE A 87 19.59 -9.18 6.86
C PHE A 87 18.54 -8.22 7.45
N ALA A 88 18.26 -7.10 6.78
CA ALA A 88 17.23 -6.15 7.21
C ALA A 88 15.85 -6.81 7.26
N MET A 89 15.48 -7.59 6.24
CA MET A 89 14.23 -8.37 6.22
C MET A 89 14.12 -9.33 7.41
N ARG A 90 15.22 -9.99 7.78
CA ARG A 90 15.27 -10.85 8.99
C ARG A 90 15.06 -10.05 10.26
N GLN A 91 15.75 -8.93 10.42
CA GLN A 91 15.57 -8.08 11.60
C GLN A 91 14.13 -7.55 11.69
N ILE A 92 13.54 -7.16 10.55
CA ILE A 92 12.15 -6.72 10.46
C ILE A 92 11.20 -7.82 10.94
N GLN A 93 11.37 -9.06 10.47
CA GLN A 93 10.53 -10.19 10.88
C GLN A 93 10.68 -10.49 12.37
N ILE A 94 11.91 -10.57 12.89
CA ILE A 94 12.15 -10.83 14.32
C ILE A 94 11.51 -9.75 15.19
N ALA A 95 11.63 -8.48 14.77
CA ALA A 95 11.07 -7.35 15.50
C ALA A 95 9.53 -7.31 15.54
N GLN A 96 8.83 -8.13 14.75
CA GLN A 96 7.36 -8.26 14.84
C GLN A 96 6.89 -9.06 16.04
N GLY A 97 7.79 -9.71 16.81
CA GLY A 97 7.43 -10.45 18.03
C GLY A 97 6.45 -11.59 17.74
N GLU A 98 5.30 -11.61 18.41
CA GLU A 98 4.26 -12.64 18.23
C GLU A 98 3.76 -12.74 16.78
N ALA A 99 3.77 -11.63 16.04
CA ALA A 99 3.36 -11.60 14.63
C ALA A 99 4.46 -12.08 13.66
N ALA A 100 5.67 -12.39 14.14
CA ALA A 100 6.79 -12.82 13.29
C ALA A 100 6.51 -14.10 12.50
N GLY A 101 5.66 -15.00 13.02
CA GLY A 101 5.27 -16.24 12.34
C GLY A 101 4.37 -16.04 11.12
N ARG A 102 3.70 -14.88 11.05
CA ARG A 102 2.77 -14.46 9.99
C ARG A 102 3.50 -13.81 8.81
N LEU A 103 4.73 -13.37 9.03
CA LEU A 103 5.61 -12.76 8.03
C LEU A 103 6.68 -13.76 7.60
N THR A 104 6.99 -13.84 6.31
CA THR A 104 8.06 -14.71 5.78
C THR A 104 8.94 -13.94 4.80
N ARG A 105 10.14 -14.45 4.54
CA ARG A 105 11.12 -13.84 3.63
C ARG A 105 11.26 -14.69 2.39
N LEU A 106 11.09 -14.08 1.23
CA LEU A 106 11.23 -14.72 -0.07
C LEU A 106 12.29 -13.99 -0.89
N GLY A 107 13.27 -14.76 -1.35
CA GLY A 107 14.20 -14.32 -2.38
C GLY A 107 13.78 -14.87 -3.74
N TRP A 108 14.01 -14.12 -4.82
CA TRP A 108 13.89 -14.65 -6.17
C TRP A 108 15.12 -14.40 -7.01
N GLN A 109 15.41 -15.33 -7.91
CA GLN A 109 16.54 -15.26 -8.83
C GLN A 109 16.18 -15.79 -10.21
N GLU A 110 16.86 -15.27 -11.24
CA GLU A 110 16.72 -15.75 -12.62
C GLU A 110 17.52 -17.02 -12.87
N GLN A 111 18.70 -17.13 -12.26
CA GLN A 111 19.61 -18.25 -12.42
C GLN A 111 19.66 -19.05 -11.12
N ALA A 112 19.76 -20.37 -11.23
CA ALA A 112 19.90 -21.27 -10.10
C ALA A 112 21.33 -21.18 -9.52
N LEU A 113 21.64 -20.05 -8.86
CA LEU A 113 22.87 -19.89 -8.08
C LEU A 113 22.58 -20.35 -6.65
N HIS A 114 23.43 -21.25 -6.14
CA HIS A 114 23.43 -21.60 -4.72
C HIS A 114 24.19 -20.50 -3.99
N GLU A 115 23.44 -19.52 -3.51
CA GLU A 115 23.97 -18.37 -2.80
C GLU A 115 23.46 -18.42 -1.35
N ASP A 116 24.35 -18.22 -0.38
CA ASP A 116 24.01 -18.22 1.04
C ASP A 116 23.31 -16.91 1.40
N VAL A 117 22.01 -16.85 1.09
CA VAL A 117 21.13 -15.71 1.40
C VAL A 117 20.14 -16.10 2.48
N ASP A 118 19.88 -15.16 3.39
CA ASP A 118 18.96 -15.34 4.52
C ASP A 118 17.47 -15.21 4.12
N ALA A 119 17.09 -15.99 3.11
CA ALA A 119 15.72 -16.14 2.61
C ALA A 119 15.12 -17.46 3.13
N THR A 120 13.86 -17.41 3.55
CA THR A 120 13.13 -18.63 3.96
C THR A 120 12.64 -19.43 2.75
N HIS A 121 12.27 -18.73 1.68
CA HIS A 121 11.84 -19.30 0.42
C HIS A 121 12.65 -18.71 -0.72
N ILE A 122 13.05 -19.55 -1.68
CA ILE A 122 13.73 -19.11 -2.90
C ILE A 122 12.88 -19.56 -4.09
N VAL A 123 12.58 -18.61 -4.99
CA VAL A 123 11.80 -18.85 -6.21
C VAL A 123 12.65 -18.53 -7.43
N GLN A 124 12.57 -19.38 -8.45
CA GLN A 124 13.23 -19.16 -9.73
C GLN A 124 12.24 -18.57 -10.73
N THR A 125 12.62 -17.47 -11.39
CA THR A 125 11.74 -16.77 -12.34
C THR A 125 12.55 -15.91 -13.32
N VAL A 126 12.13 -15.89 -14.59
CA VAL A 126 12.77 -15.12 -15.68
C VAL A 126 12.18 -13.70 -15.78
N GLN A 127 11.15 -13.37 -15.00
CA GLN A 127 10.31 -12.21 -15.26
C GLN A 127 10.33 -11.21 -14.11
N THR A 128 10.86 -10.00 -14.33
CA THR A 128 10.68 -8.88 -13.40
C THR A 128 10.66 -7.52 -14.07
N ASP A 129 9.48 -6.92 -14.19
CA ASP A 129 9.30 -5.46 -14.18
C ASP A 129 9.21 -4.99 -12.71
N VAL A 130 10.21 -5.40 -11.92
CA VAL A 130 10.27 -5.26 -10.46
C VAL A 130 11.60 -4.62 -10.13
N ASP A 131 11.56 -3.60 -9.28
CA ASP A 131 12.72 -2.82 -8.87
C ASP A 131 13.73 -3.71 -8.13
N ASP A 132 15.00 -3.58 -8.50
CA ASP A 132 16.13 -4.32 -7.98
C ASP A 132 16.81 -3.61 -6.80
N GLY A 133 16.34 -2.44 -6.39
CA GLY A 133 16.89 -1.60 -5.31
C GLY A 133 16.16 -1.69 -3.97
N GLY A 134 15.39 -2.75 -3.70
CA GLY A 134 14.60 -2.83 -2.46
C GLY A 134 13.85 -4.15 -2.24
N TYR A 135 12.83 -4.09 -1.40
CA TYR A 135 11.98 -5.22 -1.06
C TYR A 135 10.51 -4.83 -0.97
N TYR A 136 9.66 -5.80 -1.31
CA TYR A 136 8.22 -5.66 -1.40
C TYR A 136 7.55 -6.30 -0.20
N LEU A 137 6.49 -5.67 0.30
CA LEU A 137 5.52 -6.30 1.18
C LEU A 137 4.34 -6.77 0.34
N VAL A 138 4.10 -8.08 0.39
CA VAL A 138 3.00 -8.75 -0.32
C VAL A 138 2.07 -9.35 0.73
N ASP A 139 0.76 -9.18 0.52
CA ASP A 139 -0.27 -9.69 1.44
C ASP A 139 -0.42 -11.23 1.33
N PRO A 140 -1.14 -11.88 2.26
CA PRO A 140 -1.34 -13.34 2.23
C PRO A 140 -2.15 -13.86 1.05
N LEU A 141 -2.85 -12.98 0.31
CA LEU A 141 -3.57 -13.30 -0.91
C LEU A 141 -2.66 -13.16 -2.16
N GLY A 142 -1.44 -12.65 -1.98
CA GLY A 142 -0.46 -12.46 -3.04
C GLY A 142 -0.50 -11.09 -3.71
N ASN A 143 -1.16 -10.08 -3.16
CA ASN A 143 -1.17 -8.74 -3.75
C ASN A 143 0.01 -7.90 -3.24
N GLN A 144 0.64 -7.15 -4.15
CA GLN A 144 1.65 -6.16 -3.77
C GLN A 144 1.00 -5.02 -2.97
N VAL A 145 1.63 -4.60 -1.87
CA VAL A 145 1.09 -3.56 -0.98
C VAL A 145 2.04 -2.38 -0.87
N LEU A 146 3.28 -2.63 -0.41
CA LEU A 146 4.28 -1.59 -0.17
C LEU A 146 5.61 -1.98 -0.81
N PHE A 147 6.36 -0.97 -1.22
CA PHE A 147 7.76 -1.08 -1.60
C PHE A 147 8.64 -0.27 -0.66
N TYR A 148 9.78 -0.85 -0.27
CA TYR A 148 10.81 -0.20 0.54
C TYR A 148 12.14 -0.24 -0.20
N PRO A 149 12.76 0.91 -0.49
CA PRO A 149 14.11 0.94 -1.05
C PRO A 149 15.14 0.47 -0.02
N ASP A 150 16.31 0.01 -0.46
CA ASP A 150 17.39 -0.45 0.42
C ASP A 150 17.86 0.61 1.42
N ALA A 151 17.75 1.89 1.06
CA ALA A 151 18.08 3.02 1.92
C ALA A 151 17.00 3.33 2.99
N ALA A 152 15.92 2.55 3.06
CA ALA A 152 14.86 2.76 4.04
C ALA A 152 15.35 2.54 5.49
N ASP A 153 14.88 3.38 6.41
CA ASP A 153 15.15 3.29 7.85
C ASP A 153 14.45 2.05 8.44
N PRO A 154 15.20 1.04 8.90
CA PRO A 154 14.62 -0.21 9.39
C PRO A 154 13.62 -0.02 10.54
N LYS A 155 13.82 0.99 11.40
CA LYS A 155 12.91 1.24 12.53
C LYS A 155 11.54 1.70 12.04
N LYS A 156 11.50 2.55 11.02
CA LYS A 156 10.24 3.05 10.43
C LYS A 156 9.52 1.93 9.69
N VAL A 157 10.26 1.07 8.98
CA VAL A 157 9.70 -0.12 8.32
C VAL A 157 9.09 -1.10 9.34
N ILE A 158 9.79 -1.39 10.44
CA ILE A 158 9.28 -2.23 11.53
C ILE A 158 7.97 -1.68 12.09
N GLN A 159 7.92 -0.38 12.37
CA GLN A 159 6.71 0.28 12.89
C GLN A 159 5.56 0.28 11.89
N GLU A 160 5.84 0.42 10.60
CA GLU A 160 4.83 0.35 9.55
C GLU A 160 4.27 -1.06 9.40
N ILE A 161 5.12 -2.06 9.25
CA ILE A 161 4.69 -3.46 9.13
C ILE A 161 3.93 -3.88 10.39
N GLY A 162 4.38 -3.49 11.59
CA GLY A 162 3.66 -3.76 12.83
C GLY A 162 2.25 -3.17 12.83
N ARG A 163 2.07 -1.95 12.31
CA ARG A 163 0.74 -1.34 12.14
C ARG A 163 -0.10 -2.09 11.11
N VAL A 164 0.48 -2.51 9.99
CA VAL A 164 -0.19 -3.28 8.93
C VAL A 164 -0.66 -4.62 9.48
N LEU A 165 0.20 -5.39 10.13
CA LEU A 165 -0.12 -6.71 10.68
C LEU A 165 -1.18 -6.63 11.78
N LYS A 166 -1.11 -5.61 12.65
CA LYS A 166 -2.09 -5.36 13.72
C LYS A 166 -3.47 -4.98 13.18
N THR A 167 -3.52 -4.22 12.09
CA THR A 167 -4.80 -3.81 11.46
C THR A 167 -5.43 -4.98 10.72
N ASN A 168 -4.62 -5.93 10.24
CA ASN A 168 -5.05 -7.09 9.45
C ASN A 168 -4.90 -8.41 10.22
N ASN A 169 -5.41 -8.50 11.46
CA ASN A 169 -5.26 -9.68 12.31
C ASN A 169 -5.95 -10.96 11.79
N GLY A 170 -6.91 -10.84 10.86
CA GLY A 170 -7.64 -11.98 10.31
C GLY A 170 -7.03 -12.63 9.07
N ILE A 171 -5.89 -12.11 8.58
CA ILE A 171 -5.29 -12.57 7.32
C ILE A 171 -3.82 -12.94 7.53
N GLY A 172 -3.55 -14.23 7.33
CA GLY A 172 -2.23 -14.86 7.45
C GLY A 172 -1.73 -14.96 8.87
#